data_AF-A0A8J7IG61-F1
#
_entry.id   AF-A0A8J7IG61-F1
#
_cell.length_a   1.000
_cell.length_b   1.000
_cell.length_c   1.000
_cell.angle_alpha   90.00
_cell.angle_beta   90.00
_cell.angle_gamma   90.00
#
_symmetry.space_group_name_H-M   'P 1'
#
loop_
_entity.id
_entity.type
_entity.pdbx_description
1 polymer ?
#
loop_
_entity_poly.entity_id
_entity_poly.type
_entity_poly.pdbx_seq_one_letter_code
_entity_poly.pdbx_strand_id
1 'polypeptide(L)'
;MEAFVTLLSGLKLPVTVEWVQGRDRSRDQNALMWLWATEAAGQRGDLTADEQQQEWKLHHGVPILREDSAEFREVYDRALKPLPYEHKLEAMRFIPVTSEMKVRQMVRFLDTVQRESLQRGIRLTDPDPELAKYQARYRAREPEAA
;
A
#
# COMPACT_ATOMS: atom_id res chain seq x y z
N MET A 1 29.96 18.00 -6.82
CA MET A 1 29.94 18.28 -5.37
C MET A 1 29.75 19.77 -5.10
N GLU A 2 30.61 20.64 -5.66
CA GLU A 2 30.52 22.11 -5.59
C GLU A 2 29.10 22.68 -5.75
N ALA A 3 28.39 22.32 -6.84
CA ALA A 3 27.06 22.87 -7.13
C ALA A 3 25.98 22.55 -6.06
N PHE A 4 26.08 21.40 -5.39
CA PHE A 4 25.11 21.02 -4.36
C PHE A 4 25.34 21.79 -3.06
N VAL A 5 26.61 22.07 -2.73
CA VAL A 5 26.98 22.88 -1.57
C VAL A 5 26.51 24.32 -1.77
N THR A 6 26.75 24.91 -2.94
CA THR A 6 26.27 26.27 -3.27
C THR A 6 24.75 26.39 -3.14
N LEU A 7 24.00 25.39 -3.62
CA LEU A 7 22.54 25.36 -3.50
C LEU A 7 22.10 25.37 -2.03
N LEU A 8 22.63 24.46 -1.20
CA LEU A 8 22.24 24.33 0.20
C LEU A 8 22.64 25.56 1.04
N SER A 9 23.81 26.16 0.77
CA SER A 9 24.26 27.38 1.45
C SER A 9 23.40 28.61 1.16
N GLY A 10 22.61 28.59 0.07
CA GLY A 10 21.71 29.69 -0.29
C GLY A 10 20.28 29.55 0.27
N LEU A 11 19.92 28.43 0.90
CA LEU A 11 18.56 28.19 1.39
C LEU A 11 18.33 28.84 2.75
N LYS A 12 17.15 29.46 2.91
CA LYS A 12 16.72 30.04 4.19
C LYS A 12 16.26 28.92 5.13
N LEU A 13 16.81 28.89 6.34
CA LEU A 13 16.57 27.83 7.33
C LEU A 13 15.25 28.03 8.11
N PRO A 14 14.62 26.92 8.58
CA PRO A 14 15.07 25.53 8.45
C PRO A 14 14.74 24.90 7.09
N VAL A 15 15.62 24.03 6.59
CA VAL A 15 15.40 23.21 5.39
C VAL A 15 15.64 21.74 5.70
N THR A 16 14.79 20.86 5.17
CA THR A 16 14.94 19.40 5.23
C THR A 16 15.34 18.89 3.86
N VAL A 17 16.39 18.07 3.79
CA VAL A 17 16.90 17.47 2.55
C VAL A 17 16.89 15.97 2.69
N GLU A 18 16.25 15.27 1.75
CA GLU A 18 16.29 13.83 1.62
C GLU A 18 16.90 13.47 0.26
N TRP A 19 17.88 12.57 0.24
CA TRP A 19 18.51 12.09 -0.97
C TRP A 19 18.48 10.57 -0.99
N VAL A 20 17.94 10.01 -2.07
CA VAL A 20 17.83 8.56 -2.28
C VAL A 20 18.44 8.22 -3.62
N GLN A 21 19.34 7.25 -3.65
CA GLN A 21 19.92 6.74 -4.88
C GLN A 21 18.96 5.73 -5.53
N GLY A 22 18.54 6.00 -6.77
CA GLY A 22 17.61 5.14 -7.49
C GLY A 22 16.15 5.51 -7.22
N ARG A 23 15.24 4.64 -7.66
CA ARG A 23 13.78 4.89 -7.60
C ARG A 23 13.20 4.28 -6.32
N ASP A 24 12.46 5.10 -5.57
CA ASP A 24 11.77 4.68 -4.35
C ASP A 24 10.51 3.87 -4.70
N ARG A 25 10.69 2.55 -4.82
CA ARG A 25 9.63 1.62 -5.20
C ARG A 25 8.53 1.50 -4.15
N SER A 26 8.87 1.66 -2.88
CA SER A 26 7.90 1.62 -1.80
C SER A 26 6.95 2.82 -1.90
N ARG A 27 7.50 4.01 -2.16
CA ARG A 27 6.70 5.20 -2.44
C ARG A 27 5.85 5.07 -3.70
N ASP A 28 6.40 4.52 -4.78
CA ASP A 28 5.66 4.26 -6.01
C ASP A 28 4.47 3.32 -5.79
N GLN A 29 4.67 2.22 -5.05
CA GLN A 29 3.60 1.25 -4.73
C GLN A 29 2.52 1.89 -3.86
N ASN A 30 2.91 2.70 -2.87
CA ASN A 30 1.97 3.41 -2.03
C ASN A 30 1.18 4.47 -2.82
N ALA A 31 1.85 5.20 -3.72
CA ALA A 31 1.18 6.15 -4.62
C ALA A 31 0.18 5.45 -5.55
N LEU A 32 0.53 4.28 -6.10
CA LEU A 32 -0.37 3.48 -6.93
C LEU A 32 -1.62 3.02 -6.16
N MET A 33 -1.45 2.52 -4.94
CA MET A 33 -2.57 2.14 -4.08
C MET A 33 -3.53 3.30 -3.84
N TRP A 34 -2.99 4.49 -3.53
CA TRP A 34 -3.82 5.69 -3.31
C TRP A 34 -4.52 6.17 -4.58
N LEU A 35 -3.84 6.13 -5.72
CA LEU A 35 -4.45 6.40 -7.03
C LEU A 35 -5.66 5.47 -7.26
N TRP A 36 -5.46 4.17 -7.06
CA TRP A 36 -6.54 3.20 -7.21
C TRP A 36 -7.69 3.42 -6.23
N ALA A 37 -7.38 3.79 -4.98
CA ALA A 37 -8.41 4.07 -3.98
C ALA A 37 -9.28 5.27 -4.42
N THR A 38 -8.66 6.32 -4.96
CA THR A 38 -9.37 7.48 -5.52
C THR A 38 -10.21 7.09 -6.75
N GLU A 39 -9.67 6.30 -7.66
CA GLU A 39 -10.39 5.85 -8.86
C GLU A 39 -11.59 4.95 -8.53
N ALA A 40 -11.41 4.02 -7.59
CA ALA A 40 -12.47 3.13 -7.11
C ALA A 40 -13.56 3.91 -6.38
N ALA A 41 -13.20 4.79 -5.45
CA ALA A 41 -14.13 5.67 -4.76
C ALA A 41 -14.94 6.54 -5.74
N GLY A 42 -14.28 7.14 -6.73
CA GLY A 42 -14.94 7.96 -7.75
C GLY A 42 -15.91 7.16 -8.64
N GLN A 43 -15.61 5.90 -8.93
CA GLN A 43 -16.49 5.03 -9.71
C GLN A 43 -17.67 4.47 -8.93
N ARG A 44 -17.48 4.14 -7.64
CA ARG A 44 -18.56 3.65 -6.79
C ARG A 44 -19.50 4.76 -6.34
N GLY A 45 -18.95 5.94 -6.03
CA GLY A 45 -19.69 7.13 -5.62
C GLY A 45 -20.33 7.05 -4.22
N ASP A 46 -20.14 5.95 -3.49
CA ASP A 46 -20.72 5.70 -2.16
C ASP A 46 -19.75 5.95 -1.00
N LEU A 47 -18.45 6.12 -1.29
CA LEU A 47 -17.41 6.25 -0.28
C LEU A 47 -16.22 7.08 -0.75
N THR A 48 -15.38 7.46 0.20
CA THR A 48 -14.13 8.22 0.01
C THR A 48 -12.94 7.32 -0.28
N ALA A 49 -11.85 7.90 -0.81
CA ALA A 49 -10.61 7.16 -1.06
C ALA A 49 -10.03 6.56 0.23
N ASP A 50 -10.09 7.29 1.35
CA ASP A 50 -9.66 6.79 2.67
C ASP A 50 -10.47 5.58 3.12
N GLU A 51 -11.79 5.61 2.99
CA GLU A 51 -12.67 4.48 3.32
C GLU A 51 -12.36 3.28 2.42
N GLN A 52 -12.16 3.50 1.12
CA GLN A 52 -11.78 2.42 0.20
C GLN A 52 -10.46 1.76 0.61
N GLN A 53 -9.50 2.58 1.02
CA GLN A 53 -8.19 2.13 1.45
C GLN A 53 -8.25 1.35 2.77
N GLN A 54 -9.10 1.79 3.70
CA GLN A 54 -9.38 1.08 4.95
C GLN A 54 -10.04 -0.28 4.69
N GLU A 55 -11.01 -0.34 3.77
CA GLU A 55 -11.63 -1.60 3.35
C GLU A 55 -10.58 -2.57 2.81
N TRP A 56 -9.74 -2.13 1.86
CA TRP A 56 -8.71 -3.00 1.30
C TRP A 56 -7.69 -3.45 2.34
N LYS A 57 -7.23 -2.56 3.22
CA LYS A 57 -6.36 -2.93 4.34
C LYS A 57 -6.99 -4.01 5.20
N LEU A 58 -8.26 -3.87 5.56
CA LEU A 58 -8.95 -4.82 6.42
C LEU A 58 -9.15 -6.18 5.74
N HIS A 59 -9.59 -6.18 4.49
CA HIS A 59 -10.00 -7.40 3.78
C HIS A 59 -8.86 -8.14 3.09
N HIS A 60 -7.77 -7.46 2.76
CA HIS A 60 -6.64 -8.08 2.06
C HIS A 60 -5.32 -7.90 2.80
N GLY A 61 -5.06 -6.69 3.31
CA GLY A 61 -3.78 -6.41 3.95
C GLY A 61 -3.59 -7.14 5.28
N VAL A 62 -4.62 -7.12 6.12
CA VAL A 62 -4.64 -7.83 7.41
C VAL A 62 -4.48 -9.34 7.21
N PRO A 63 -5.24 -10.04 6.33
CA PRO A 63 -5.01 -11.46 6.07
C PRO A 63 -3.57 -11.80 5.67
N ILE A 64 -2.96 -11.02 4.77
CA ILE A 64 -1.57 -11.23 4.33
C ILE A 64 -0.60 -11.11 5.52
N LEU A 65 -0.74 -10.08 6.36
CA LEU A 65 0.12 -9.93 7.53
C LEU A 65 -0.13 -11.01 8.60
N ARG A 66 -1.38 -11.45 8.78
CA ARG A 66 -1.72 -12.53 9.71
C ARG A 66 -1.16 -13.88 9.28
N GLU A 67 -0.98 -14.11 7.98
CA GLU A 67 -0.36 -15.31 7.43
C GLU A 67 1.16 -15.32 7.71
N ASP A 68 1.82 -14.20 7.45
CA ASP A 68 3.29 -14.12 7.42
C ASP A 68 3.94 -13.64 8.72
N SER A 69 3.18 -13.05 9.65
CA SER A 69 3.69 -12.52 10.93
C SER A 69 2.87 -13.06 12.10
N ALA A 70 3.50 -13.97 12.86
CA ALA A 70 2.89 -14.55 14.06
C ALA A 70 2.59 -13.49 15.14
N GLU A 71 3.48 -12.50 15.30
CA GLU A 71 3.30 -11.39 16.25
C GLU A 71 2.12 -10.51 15.86
N PHE A 72 2.06 -10.08 14.59
CA PHE A 72 0.92 -9.29 14.10
C PHE A 72 -0.39 -10.07 14.27
N ARG A 73 -0.39 -11.36 13.93
CA ARG A 73 -1.55 -12.23 14.08
C ARG A 73 -2.03 -12.30 15.52
N GLU A 74 -1.14 -12.51 16.48
CA GLU A 74 -1.51 -12.61 17.89
C GLU A 74 -2.16 -11.31 18.38
N VAL A 75 -1.51 -10.17 18.11
CA VAL A 75 -2.02 -8.85 18.53
C VAL A 75 -3.36 -8.55 17.86
N TYR A 76 -3.47 -8.75 16.55
CA TYR A 76 -4.71 -8.51 15.81
C TYR A 76 -5.85 -9.41 16.29
N ASP A 77 -5.60 -10.71 16.45
CA ASP A 77 -6.63 -11.68 16.85
C ASP A 77 -7.14 -11.45 18.27
N ARG A 78 -6.27 -10.99 19.18
CA ARG A 78 -6.65 -10.65 20.55
C ARG A 78 -7.37 -9.31 20.64
N ALA A 79 -6.87 -8.26 19.98
CA ALA A 79 -7.30 -6.89 20.22
C ALA A 79 -8.35 -6.37 19.22
N LEU A 80 -8.24 -6.73 17.94
CA LEU A 80 -9.06 -6.14 16.87
C LEU A 80 -10.12 -7.07 16.32
N LYS A 81 -9.78 -8.35 16.13
CA LYS A 81 -10.69 -9.35 15.56
C LYS A 81 -12.04 -9.47 16.30
N PRO A 82 -12.13 -9.33 17.64
CA PRO A 82 -13.40 -9.41 18.35
C PRO A 82 -14.29 -8.17 18.19
N LEU A 83 -13.75 -7.05 17.71
CA LEU A 83 -14.51 -5.80 17.60
C LEU A 83 -15.63 -5.92 16.55
N PRO A 84 -16.67 -5.07 16.63
CA PRO A 84 -17.59 -4.84 15.52
C PRO A 84 -16.86 -4.42 14.23
N TYR A 85 -17.47 -4.71 13.07
CA TYR A 85 -16.86 -4.43 11.77
C TYR A 85 -16.52 -2.94 11.57
N GLU A 86 -17.42 -2.05 11.94
CA GLU A 86 -17.24 -0.60 11.83
C GLU A 86 -16.00 -0.12 12.60
N HIS A 87 -15.82 -0.59 13.83
CA HIS A 87 -14.64 -0.26 14.63
C HIS A 87 -13.35 -0.84 14.05
N LYS A 88 -13.40 -1.97 13.34
CA LYS A 88 -12.21 -2.48 12.61
C LYS A 88 -11.83 -1.57 11.45
N LEU A 89 -12.82 -1.10 10.69
CA LEU A 89 -12.58 -0.16 9.58
C LEU A 89 -11.99 1.15 10.10
N GLU A 90 -12.60 1.75 11.13
CA GLU A 90 -12.09 2.96 11.77
C GLU A 90 -10.64 2.78 12.25
N ALA A 91 -10.32 1.60 12.82
CA ALA A 91 -8.97 1.29 13.25
C ALA A 91 -7.96 1.20 12.09
N MET A 92 -8.37 0.81 10.88
CA MET A 92 -7.45 0.72 9.71
C MET A 92 -6.89 2.08 9.26
N ARG A 93 -7.51 3.17 9.71
CA ARG A 93 -6.96 4.51 9.55
C ARG A 93 -5.64 4.70 10.32
N PHE A 94 -5.53 4.08 11.49
CA PHE A 94 -4.42 4.30 12.42
C PHE A 94 -3.43 3.13 12.45
N ILE A 95 -3.88 1.93 12.13
CA ILE A 95 -3.03 0.74 12.21
C ILE A 95 -2.11 0.67 10.98
N PRO A 96 -0.79 0.52 11.20
CA PRO A 96 0.15 0.33 10.11
C PRO A 96 -0.05 -1.08 9.54
N VAL A 97 -0.70 -1.16 8.38
CA VAL A 97 -0.88 -2.42 7.63
C VAL A 97 0.07 -2.43 6.44
N THR A 98 -0.19 -1.57 5.45
CA THR A 98 0.62 -1.53 4.22
C THR A 98 2.05 -1.03 4.44
N SER A 99 2.30 -0.26 5.50
CA SER A 99 3.66 0.17 5.87
C SER A 99 4.50 -0.93 6.50
N GLU A 100 3.87 -1.94 7.12
CA GLU A 100 4.57 -3.11 7.69
C GLU A 100 4.82 -4.20 6.64
N MET A 101 4.24 -4.05 5.46
CA MET A 101 4.40 -5.04 4.40
C MET A 101 5.80 -5.00 3.81
N LYS A 102 6.39 -6.20 3.68
CA LYS A 102 7.52 -6.44 2.78
C LYS A 102 7.04 -6.29 1.34
N VAL A 103 7.99 -6.02 0.43
CA VAL A 103 7.68 -5.81 -1.00
C VAL A 103 6.83 -6.94 -1.60
N ARG A 104 7.11 -8.20 -1.27
CA ARG A 104 6.33 -9.36 -1.75
C ARG A 104 4.86 -9.27 -1.34
N GLN A 105 4.62 -8.95 -0.06
CA GLN A 105 3.29 -8.80 0.50
C GLN A 105 2.55 -7.63 -0.15
N MET A 106 3.24 -6.51 -0.38
CA MET A 106 2.67 -5.34 -1.06
C MET A 106 2.30 -5.65 -2.52
N VAL A 107 3.11 -6.45 -3.24
CA VAL A 107 2.77 -6.90 -4.60
C VAL A 107 1.51 -7.79 -4.56
N ARG A 108 1.45 -8.80 -3.68
CA ARG A 108 0.28 -9.67 -3.51
C ARG A 108 -0.98 -8.89 -3.13
N PHE A 109 -0.83 -7.87 -2.29
CA PHE A 109 -1.91 -6.95 -1.90
C PHE A 109 -2.44 -6.17 -3.11
N LEU A 110 -1.57 -5.51 -3.87
CA LEU A 110 -1.96 -4.75 -5.07
C LEU A 110 -2.60 -5.66 -6.14
N ASP A 111 -2.04 -6.84 -6.38
CA ASP A 111 -2.60 -7.80 -7.34
C ASP A 111 -4.01 -8.28 -6.92
N THR A 112 -4.23 -8.44 -5.61
CA THR A 112 -5.54 -8.80 -5.07
C THR A 112 -6.54 -7.67 -5.23
N VAL A 113 -6.15 -6.43 -4.89
CA VAL A 113 -6.98 -5.23 -5.08
C VAL A 113 -7.36 -5.05 -6.55
N GLN A 114 -6.40 -5.18 -7.47
CA GLN A 114 -6.64 -5.03 -8.91
C GLN A 114 -7.64 -6.08 -9.41
N ARG A 115 -7.43 -7.35 -9.03
CA ARG A 115 -8.32 -8.46 -9.41
C ARG A 115 -9.73 -8.28 -8.87
N GLU A 116 -9.87 -7.94 -7.60
CA GLU A 116 -11.19 -7.73 -6.99
C GLU A 116 -11.91 -6.52 -7.61
N SER A 117 -11.21 -5.42 -7.85
CA SER A 117 -11.76 -4.23 -8.50
C SER A 117 -12.29 -4.56 -9.89
N LEU A 118 -11.51 -5.32 -10.67
CA LEU A 118 -11.94 -5.78 -11.99
C LEU A 118 -13.19 -6.68 -11.93
N GLN A 119 -13.26 -7.60 -10.95
CA GLN A 119 -14.43 -8.46 -10.73
C GLN A 119 -15.69 -7.65 -10.37
N ARG A 120 -15.52 -6.51 -9.69
CA ARG A 120 -16.59 -5.57 -9.35
C ARG A 120 -16.90 -4.57 -10.48
N GLY A 121 -16.23 -4.67 -11.63
CA GLY A 121 -16.42 -3.78 -12.78
C GLY A 121 -15.73 -2.42 -12.65
N ILE A 122 -14.89 -2.23 -11.62
CA ILE A 122 -14.11 -1.01 -11.39
C ILE A 122 -12.84 -1.08 -12.23
N ARG A 123 -12.60 -0.06 -13.05
CA ARG A 123 -11.40 0.06 -13.88
C ARG A 123 -10.34 0.84 -13.13
N LEU A 124 -9.18 0.23 -12.93
CA LEU A 124 -8.03 0.86 -12.27
C LEU A 124 -6.91 1.11 -13.29
N THR A 125 -6.18 2.20 -13.10
CA THR A 125 -5.03 2.55 -13.95
C THR A 125 -3.92 1.50 -13.85
N ASP A 126 -3.36 1.09 -14.98
CA ASP A 126 -2.22 0.16 -14.98
C ASP A 126 -0.98 0.79 -14.32
N PRO A 127 -0.17 0.01 -13.58
CA PRO A 127 1.09 0.50 -13.05
C PRO A 127 2.03 0.94 -14.18
N ASP A 128 2.80 2.00 -13.93
CA ASP A 128 3.87 2.45 -14.82
C ASP A 128 4.78 1.27 -15.24
N PRO A 129 5.24 1.17 -16.51
CA PRO A 129 5.96 0.00 -17.01
C PRO A 129 7.17 -0.43 -16.18
N GLU A 130 7.92 0.53 -15.62
CA GLU A 130 9.08 0.22 -14.77
C GLU A 130 8.66 -0.32 -13.40
N LEU A 131 7.57 0.19 -12.83
CA LEU A 131 6.98 -0.37 -11.62
C LEU A 131 6.41 -1.77 -11.88
N ALA A 132 5.72 -1.97 -13.00
CA ALA A 132 5.19 -3.27 -13.42
C ALA A 132 6.32 -4.31 -13.56
N LYS A 133 7.42 -3.94 -14.22
CA LYS A 133 8.63 -4.78 -14.35
C LYS A 133 9.26 -5.11 -12.99
N TYR A 134 9.26 -4.17 -12.05
CA TYR A 134 9.73 -4.41 -10.69
C TYR A 134 8.84 -5.41 -9.94
N GLN A 135 7.52 -5.21 -9.96
CA GLN A 135 6.54 -6.09 -9.31
C GLN A 135 6.59 -7.52 -9.89
N ALA A 136 6.75 -7.66 -11.21
CA ALA A 136 6.85 -8.95 -11.89
C ALA A 136 7.96 -9.87 -11.33
N ARG A 137 9.07 -9.29 -10.84
CA ARG A 137 10.16 -10.06 -10.21
C ARG A 137 9.76 -10.78 -8.93
N TYR A 138 8.74 -10.27 -8.24
CA TYR A 138 8.23 -10.85 -7.00
C TYR A 138 7.10 -11.84 -7.27
N ARG A 139 6.29 -11.62 -8.32
CA ARG A 139 5.28 -12.58 -8.79
C ARG A 139 5.89 -13.92 -9.22
N ALA A 140 6.99 -13.88 -9.97
CA ALA A 140 7.68 -15.09 -10.44
C ALA A 140 8.34 -15.94 -9.34
N ARG A 141 8.31 -15.48 -8.07
CA ARG A 141 8.93 -16.15 -6.92
C ARG A 141 7.90 -16.73 -5.95
N GLU A 142 6.60 -16.56 -6.21
CA GLU A 142 5.58 -17.31 -5.48
C GLU A 142 5.44 -18.69 -6.15
N PRO A 143 5.64 -19.79 -5.42
CA PRO A 143 5.17 -21.09 -5.90
C PRO A 143 3.66 -20.99 -6.04
N GLU A 144 3.10 -21.46 -7.15
CA GLU A 144 1.66 -21.66 -7.29
C GLU A 144 1.17 -22.37 -6.03
N ALA A 145 0.31 -21.72 -5.26
CA ALA A 145 -0.38 -22.35 -4.16
C ALA A 145 -1.21 -23.49 -4.76
N ALA A 146 -0.73 -24.72 -4.57
CA ALA A 146 -1.38 -25.96 -4.95
C ALA A 146 -2.66 -26.20 -4.13
#